data_AF-A0A225SMD4-F1
#
_entry.id   AF-A0A225SMD4-F1
#
_cell.length_a   1.000
_cell.length_b   1.000
_cell.length_c   1.000
_cell.angle_alpha   90.00
_cell.angle_beta   90.00
_cell.angle_gamma   90.00
#
_symmetry.space_group_name_H-M   'P 1'
#
loop_
_entity.id
_entity.type
_entity.pdbx_description
1 polymer ?
#
loop_
_entity_poly.entity_id
_entity_poly.type
_entity_poly.pdbx_seq_one_letter_code
_entity_poly.pdbx_strand_id
1 'polypeptide(L)'
;MTMNAPEFWNFHPITRALIRTAEPCFADPDPLVEGNWLFPGNATDAKPGPDVEGKYQVIDLDAQEWSYVDLPTGSVESVPAVGDSSPAELAAAAEFKRDMLLQVAGLRIAPLQDAVDLGVATDSEQALLVRWKQYRVTLGRVTAQDGYPKTVVWPDAPDPVPTVESAPTAPQSSAADEPTGATE
;
A
#
# COMPACT_ATOMS: atom_id res chain seq x y z
N MET A 1 -20.49 -34.33 19.78
CA MET A 1 -20.10 -34.41 18.36
C MET A 1 -19.10 -33.29 18.14
N THR A 2 -17.83 -33.60 17.86
CA THR A 2 -16.84 -32.57 17.57
C THR A 2 -17.19 -31.97 16.21
N MET A 3 -17.74 -30.75 16.19
CA MET A 3 -17.98 -30.02 14.94
C MET A 3 -16.59 -29.61 14.42
N ASN A 4 -16.15 -30.23 13.32
CA ASN A 4 -14.93 -29.79 12.65
C ASN A 4 -15.13 -28.36 12.15
N ALA A 5 -14.13 -27.51 12.35
CA ALA A 5 -14.15 -26.14 11.85
C ALA A 5 -14.27 -26.13 10.33
N PRO A 6 -15.16 -25.30 9.73
CA PRO A 6 -15.28 -25.21 8.29
C PRO A 6 -14.02 -24.57 7.71
N GLU A 7 -13.60 -25.12 6.58
CA GLU A 7 -12.47 -24.63 5.79
C GLU A 7 -12.90 -23.42 4.97
N PHE A 8 -12.00 -22.45 4.82
CA PHE A 8 -12.22 -21.30 3.96
C PHE A 8 -10.93 -20.85 3.27
N TRP A 9 -11.11 -20.15 2.15
CA TRP A 9 -10.05 -19.57 1.33
C TRP A 9 -10.22 -18.06 1.22
N ASN A 10 -9.13 -17.31 1.38
CA ASN A 10 -9.12 -15.86 1.28
C ASN A 10 -8.84 -15.40 -0.15
N PHE A 11 -9.57 -14.39 -0.61
CA PHE A 11 -9.35 -13.77 -1.90
C PHE A 11 -9.20 -12.25 -1.78
N HIS A 12 -8.56 -11.63 -2.77
CA HIS A 12 -8.34 -10.20 -2.85
C HIS A 12 -9.66 -9.48 -3.17
N PRO A 13 -10.07 -8.44 -2.43
CA PRO A 13 -11.40 -7.84 -2.55
C PRO A 13 -11.71 -7.25 -3.94
N ILE A 14 -10.69 -6.76 -4.64
CA ILE A 14 -10.82 -6.15 -5.97
C ILE A 14 -10.61 -7.19 -7.08
N THR A 15 -9.43 -7.79 -7.16
CA THR A 15 -9.07 -8.72 -8.23
C THR A 15 -9.67 -10.12 -8.09
N ARG A 16 -10.32 -10.43 -6.96
CA ARG A 16 -10.83 -11.77 -6.61
C ARG A 16 -9.77 -12.89 -6.64
N ALA A 17 -8.49 -12.51 -6.69
CA ALA A 17 -7.37 -13.44 -6.74
C ALA A 17 -7.16 -14.11 -5.38
N LEU A 18 -6.86 -15.40 -5.39
CA LEU A 18 -6.51 -16.18 -4.21
C LEU A 18 -5.28 -15.56 -3.50
N ILE A 19 -5.39 -15.26 -2.19
CA ILE A 19 -4.32 -14.60 -1.42
C ILE A 19 -3.26 -15.59 -0.91
N ARG A 20 -3.57 -16.90 -0.85
CA ARG A 20 -2.67 -17.95 -0.35
C ARG A 20 -2.83 -19.24 -1.14
N THR A 21 -1.73 -19.94 -1.39
CA THR A 21 -1.71 -21.26 -2.04
C THR A 21 -2.21 -22.40 -1.14
N ALA A 22 -2.99 -23.31 -1.75
CA ALA A 22 -3.47 -24.66 -1.38
C ALA A 22 -4.00 -25.00 0.03
N GLU A 23 -3.56 -24.33 1.10
CA GLU A 23 -3.95 -24.67 2.47
C GLU A 23 -5.21 -23.92 2.91
N PRO A 24 -6.25 -24.62 3.42
CA PRO A 24 -7.43 -23.97 3.96
C PRO A 24 -7.08 -23.23 5.26
N CYS A 25 -7.73 -22.10 5.48
CA CYS A 25 -7.86 -21.53 6.80
C CYS A 25 -9.08 -22.16 7.50
N PHE A 26 -9.08 -22.18 8.83
CA PHE A 26 -10.19 -22.71 9.62
C PHE A 26 -10.97 -21.56 10.25
N ALA A 27 -12.30 -21.58 10.12
CA ALA A 27 -13.14 -20.54 10.70
C ALA A 27 -13.10 -20.57 12.23
N ASP A 28 -13.24 -19.40 12.84
CA ASP A 28 -13.36 -19.28 14.30
C ASP A 28 -14.82 -19.48 14.74
N PRO A 29 -15.08 -20.14 15.87
CA PRO A 29 -16.44 -20.26 16.39
C PRO A 29 -16.94 -18.88 16.86
N ASP A 30 -18.21 -18.59 16.59
CA ASP A 30 -18.85 -17.37 17.07
C ASP A 30 -19.08 -17.43 18.59
N PRO A 31 -18.46 -16.52 19.39
CA PRO A 31 -18.64 -16.54 20.84
C PRO A 31 -20.03 -16.08 21.30
N LEU A 32 -20.84 -15.51 20.42
CA LEU A 32 -22.18 -14.97 20.72
C LEU A 32 -23.30 -15.93 20.31
N VAL A 33 -23.06 -16.83 19.35
CA VAL A 33 -24.05 -17.75 18.81
C VAL A 33 -23.47 -19.16 18.76
N GLU A 34 -23.88 -20.01 19.69
CA GLU A 34 -23.42 -21.39 19.77
C GLU A 34 -23.74 -22.15 18.48
N GLY A 35 -22.70 -22.72 17.85
CA GLY A 35 -22.80 -23.48 16.60
C GLY A 35 -22.69 -22.64 15.32
N ASN A 36 -22.55 -21.32 15.41
CA ASN A 36 -22.23 -20.45 14.28
C ASN A 36 -20.70 -20.30 14.10
N TRP A 37 -20.25 -20.11 12.86
CA TRP A 37 -18.83 -19.92 12.51
C TRP A 37 -18.62 -18.57 11.85
N LEU A 38 -17.54 -17.89 12.22
CA LEU A 38 -17.18 -16.58 11.70
C LEU A 38 -16.26 -16.73 10.49
N PHE A 39 -16.74 -16.25 9.34
CA PHE A 39 -15.94 -16.12 8.14
C PHE A 39 -15.43 -14.68 8.02
N PRO A 40 -14.12 -14.47 7.81
CA PRO A 40 -13.61 -13.14 7.57
C PRO A 40 -14.17 -12.57 6.26
N GLY A 41 -14.22 -11.24 6.16
CA GLY A 41 -14.58 -10.58 4.92
C GLY A 41 -13.61 -10.98 3.79
N ASN A 42 -14.15 -11.29 2.62
CA ASN A 42 -13.41 -11.81 1.46
C ASN A 42 -12.89 -13.25 1.61
N ALA A 43 -13.69 -14.10 2.26
CA ALA A 43 -13.49 -15.54 2.32
C ALA A 43 -14.60 -16.30 1.57
N THR A 44 -14.30 -17.52 1.15
CA THR A 44 -15.22 -18.47 0.50
C THR A 44 -14.97 -19.88 1.04
N ASP A 45 -16.00 -20.69 1.10
CA ASP A 45 -15.94 -22.15 1.35
C ASP A 45 -15.72 -22.95 0.05
N ALA A 46 -15.70 -22.28 -1.11
CA ALA A 46 -15.35 -22.90 -2.38
C ALA A 46 -13.86 -23.24 -2.41
N LYS A 47 -13.57 -24.53 -2.56
CA LYS A 47 -12.20 -25.04 -2.63
C LYS A 47 -11.52 -24.69 -3.96
N PRO A 48 -10.36 -24.00 -3.96
CA PRO A 48 -9.58 -23.76 -5.16
C PRO A 48 -8.98 -25.04 -5.69
N GLY A 49 -8.64 -25.02 -6.98
CA GLY A 49 -7.87 -26.08 -7.61
C GLY A 49 -6.41 -26.08 -7.18
N PRO A 50 -5.63 -27.09 -7.61
CA PRO A 50 -4.19 -27.13 -7.33
C PRO A 50 -3.47 -25.93 -7.97
N ASP A 51 -2.38 -25.49 -7.35
CA ASP A 51 -1.58 -24.42 -7.95
C ASP A 51 -0.97 -24.90 -9.28
N VAL A 52 -1.16 -24.09 -10.30
CA VAL A 52 -0.58 -24.32 -11.63
C VAL A 52 0.52 -23.30 -11.82
N GLU A 53 1.73 -23.78 -12.11
CA GLU A 53 2.88 -22.91 -12.32
C GLU A 53 2.60 -21.91 -13.45
N GLY A 54 2.92 -20.64 -13.20
CA GLY A 54 2.63 -19.56 -14.13
C GLY A 54 1.17 -19.11 -14.14
N LYS A 55 0.31 -19.56 -13.21
CA LYS A 55 -1.10 -19.12 -13.10
C LYS A 55 -1.49 -18.75 -11.67
N TYR A 56 -2.41 -17.81 -11.54
CA TYR A 56 -3.13 -17.49 -10.31
C TYR A 56 -4.61 -17.86 -10.44
N GLN A 57 -5.27 -18.09 -9.32
CA GLN A 57 -6.69 -18.47 -9.29
C GLN A 57 -7.55 -17.28 -8.87
N VAL A 58 -8.67 -17.08 -9.55
CA VAL A 58 -9.65 -16.01 -9.31
C VAL A 58 -11.00 -16.65 -9.06
N ILE A 59 -11.70 -16.24 -8.00
CA ILE A 59 -13.04 -16.76 -7.71
C ILE A 59 -14.14 -15.89 -8.36
N ASP A 60 -15.07 -16.55 -9.04
CA ASP A 60 -16.39 -16.00 -9.35
C ASP A 60 -17.30 -16.23 -8.13
N LEU A 61 -17.71 -15.15 -7.46
CA LEU A 61 -18.54 -15.26 -6.25
C LEU A 61 -19.99 -15.61 -6.53
N ASP A 62 -20.50 -15.33 -7.73
CA ASP A 62 -21.87 -15.66 -8.11
C ASP A 62 -21.97 -17.17 -8.43
N ALA A 63 -20.94 -17.72 -9.09
CA ALA A 63 -20.84 -19.13 -9.42
C ALA A 63 -20.17 -20.00 -8.32
N GLN A 64 -19.50 -19.36 -7.34
CA GLN A 64 -18.62 -20.03 -6.36
C GLN A 64 -17.58 -20.95 -7.03
N GLU A 65 -17.01 -20.50 -8.15
CA GLU A 65 -16.11 -21.30 -8.98
C GLU A 65 -14.76 -20.60 -9.20
N TRP A 66 -13.68 -21.38 -9.17
CA TRP A 66 -12.31 -20.88 -9.34
C TRP A 66 -11.85 -21.02 -10.79
N SER A 67 -11.32 -19.92 -11.33
CA SER A 67 -10.74 -19.85 -12.68
C SER A 67 -9.25 -19.57 -12.63
N TYR A 68 -8.48 -20.23 -13.51
CA TYR A 68 -7.04 -19.97 -13.66
C TYR A 68 -6.81 -18.81 -14.62
N VAL A 69 -5.98 -17.87 -14.20
CA VAL A 69 -5.54 -16.71 -14.97
C VAL A 69 -4.02 -16.71 -15.01
N ASP A 70 -3.43 -16.41 -16.17
CA ASP A 70 -1.98 -16.46 -16.33
C ASP A 70 -1.28 -15.39 -15.48
N LEU A 71 -0.26 -15.79 -14.69
CA LEU A 71 0.63 -14.88 -13.99
C LEU A 71 1.43 -14.09 -15.05
N PRO A 72 1.60 -12.77 -14.89
CA PRO A 72 2.52 -12.02 -15.73
C PRO A 72 3.96 -12.46 -15.41
N THR A 73 4.42 -13.52 -16.06
CA THR A 73 5.84 -13.93 -16.07
C THR A 73 6.61 -12.84 -16.80
N GLY A 74 7.44 -12.10 -16.08
CA GLY A 74 8.04 -10.84 -16.51
C GLY A 74 8.68 -10.85 -17.90
N SER A 75 7.93 -10.36 -18.88
CA SER A 75 8.34 -9.38 -19.86
C SER A 75 7.11 -8.52 -20.09
N VAL A 76 7.26 -7.20 -20.13
CA VAL A 76 6.19 -6.25 -20.44
C VAL A 76 5.79 -6.37 -21.93
N GLU A 77 5.30 -7.53 -22.34
CA GLU A 77 4.64 -7.71 -23.61
C GLU A 77 3.14 -7.66 -23.36
N SER A 78 2.63 -6.43 -23.54
CA SER A 78 1.22 -6.11 -23.70
C SER A 78 0.30 -6.78 -22.68
N VAL A 79 0.12 -6.09 -21.55
CA VAL A 79 -1.24 -5.90 -21.02
C VAL A 79 -2.14 -5.71 -22.25
N PRO A 80 -3.22 -6.48 -22.47
CA PRO A 80 -4.22 -6.02 -23.44
C PRO A 80 -4.51 -4.60 -23.01
N ALA A 81 -4.28 -3.63 -23.89
CA ALA A 81 -4.48 -2.23 -23.56
C ALA A 81 -5.85 -2.16 -22.88
N VAL A 82 -5.86 -1.92 -21.56
CA VAL A 82 -7.06 -1.58 -20.82
C VAL A 82 -7.33 -0.15 -21.31
N GLY A 83 -7.82 -0.07 -22.55
CA GLY A 83 -8.26 1.13 -23.21
C GLY A 83 -9.58 1.62 -22.65
N ASP A 84 -10.16 0.88 -21.70
CA ASP A 84 -11.44 1.16 -21.08
C ASP A 84 -11.39 1.06 -19.55
N SER A 85 -10.32 1.54 -18.89
CA SER A 85 -10.55 2.10 -17.55
C SER A 85 -11.48 3.28 -17.78
N SER A 86 -12.74 3.11 -17.37
CA SER A 86 -13.73 4.13 -17.60
C SER A 86 -13.24 5.44 -16.96
N PRO A 87 -13.57 6.61 -17.54
CA PRO A 87 -13.23 7.88 -16.91
C PRO A 87 -13.68 7.95 -15.44
N ALA A 88 -14.75 7.25 -15.07
CA ALA A 88 -15.22 7.15 -13.69
C ALA A 88 -14.26 6.38 -12.77
N GLU A 89 -13.69 5.26 -13.20
CA GLU A 89 -12.72 4.48 -12.41
C GLU A 89 -11.40 5.24 -12.23
N LEU A 90 -10.93 5.91 -13.29
CA LEU A 90 -9.75 6.78 -13.21
C LEU A 90 -9.98 7.96 -12.26
N ALA A 91 -11.18 8.54 -12.27
CA ALA A 91 -11.56 9.61 -11.36
C ALA A 91 -11.58 9.11 -9.91
N ALA A 92 -12.22 7.97 -9.65
CA ALA A 92 -12.29 7.37 -8.31
C ALA A 92 -10.90 7.03 -7.75
N ALA A 93 -10.02 6.44 -8.56
CA ALA A 93 -8.64 6.15 -8.16
C ALA A 93 -7.84 7.43 -7.85
N ALA A 94 -8.00 8.48 -8.67
CA ALA A 94 -7.37 9.76 -8.44
C ALA A 94 -7.91 10.46 -7.18
N GLU A 95 -9.22 10.41 -6.94
CA GLU A 95 -9.83 10.97 -5.73
C GLU A 95 -9.36 10.23 -4.47
N PHE A 96 -9.33 8.91 -4.49
CA PHE A 96 -8.80 8.11 -3.39
C PHE A 96 -7.34 8.48 -3.09
N LYS A 97 -6.49 8.59 -4.12
CA LYS A 97 -5.09 9.02 -3.96
C LYS A 97 -4.99 10.44 -3.40
N ARG A 98 -5.80 11.38 -3.88
CA ARG A 98 -5.86 12.76 -3.35
C ARG A 98 -6.20 12.76 -1.86
N ASP A 99 -7.21 12.00 -1.46
CA ASP A 99 -7.70 11.98 -0.08
C ASP A 99 -6.68 11.34 0.86
N MET A 100 -5.99 10.29 0.42
CA MET A 100 -4.84 9.73 1.13
C MET A 100 -3.72 10.74 1.33
N LEU A 101 -3.33 11.47 0.29
CA LEU A 101 -2.28 12.49 0.39
C LEU A 101 -2.69 13.67 1.28
N LEU A 102 -3.97 14.06 1.27
CA LEU A 102 -4.52 15.08 2.17
C LEU A 102 -4.48 14.63 3.64
N GLN A 103 -4.77 13.35 3.91
CA GLN A 103 -4.67 12.78 5.26
C GLN A 103 -3.22 12.80 5.76
N VAL A 104 -2.27 12.33 4.94
CA VAL A 104 -0.83 12.37 5.26
C VAL A 104 -0.37 13.79 5.54
N ALA A 105 -0.76 14.76 4.70
CA ALA A 105 -0.43 16.16 4.93
C ALA A 105 -1.03 16.69 6.23
N GLY A 106 -2.25 16.28 6.60
CA GLY A 106 -2.87 16.59 7.89
C GLY A 106 -2.04 16.12 9.07
N LEU A 107 -1.55 14.87 9.02
CA LEU A 107 -0.69 14.30 10.07
C LEU A 107 0.66 15.03 10.22
N ARG A 108 1.19 15.59 9.13
CA ARG A 108 2.43 16.38 9.16
C ARG A 108 2.21 17.81 9.64
N ILE A 109 1.06 18.40 9.32
CA ILE A 109 0.71 19.77 9.73
C ILE A 109 0.37 19.84 11.22
N ALA A 110 -0.30 18.84 11.80
CA ALA A 110 -0.73 18.85 13.20
C ALA A 110 0.41 19.22 14.19
N PRO A 111 1.55 18.48 14.25
CA PRO A 111 2.62 18.81 15.19
C PRO A 111 3.30 20.16 14.89
N LEU A 112 3.38 20.57 13.61
CA LEU A 112 3.94 21.87 13.23
C LEU A 112 3.02 23.01 13.67
N GLN A 113 1.71 22.81 13.60
CA GLN A 113 0.73 23.78 14.07
C GLN A 113 0.73 23.84 15.60
N ASP A 114 0.81 22.71 16.30
CA ASP A 114 0.95 22.67 17.76
C ASP A 114 2.21 23.46 18.22
N ALA A 115 3.34 23.29 17.54
CA ALA A 115 4.57 24.03 17.85
C ALA A 115 4.39 25.55 17.65
N VAL A 116 3.67 25.97 16.62
CA VAL A 116 3.36 27.39 16.36
C VAL A 116 2.40 27.94 17.42
N ASP A 117 1.35 27.18 17.76
CA ASP A 117 0.34 27.57 18.72
C ASP A 117 0.91 27.66 20.15
N LEU A 118 1.89 26.81 20.48
CA LEU A 118 2.67 26.84 21.72
C LEU A 118 3.78 27.90 21.71
N GLY A 119 4.05 28.56 20.57
CA GLY A 119 5.12 29.55 20.42
C GLY A 119 6.53 28.98 20.51
N VAL A 120 6.69 27.67 20.29
CA VAL A 120 7.99 26.96 20.35
C VAL A 120 8.52 26.54 18.97
N ALA A 121 7.78 26.87 17.90
CA ALA A 121 8.17 26.55 16.53
C ALA A 121 9.44 27.29 16.10
N THR A 122 10.39 26.53 15.55
CA THR A 122 11.56 27.05 14.85
C THR A 122 11.17 27.71 13.52
N ASP A 123 12.04 28.58 13.00
CA ASP A 123 11.83 29.20 11.68
C ASP A 123 11.71 28.15 10.56
N SER A 124 12.45 27.05 10.67
CA SER A 124 12.35 25.89 9.77
C SER A 124 10.99 25.22 9.82
N GLU A 125 10.41 25.03 11.01
CA GLU A 125 9.09 24.42 11.17
C GLU A 125 7.97 25.34 10.67
N GLN A 126 8.09 26.65 10.87
CA GLN A 126 7.16 27.64 10.32
C GLN A 126 7.19 27.63 8.78
N ALA A 127 8.39 27.61 8.18
CA ALA A 127 8.53 27.51 6.74
C ALA A 127 7.96 26.18 6.20
N LEU A 128 8.21 25.08 6.91
CA LEU A 128 7.69 23.76 6.56
C LEU A 128 6.16 23.71 6.65
N LEU A 129 5.56 24.32 7.67
CA LEU A 129 4.11 24.45 7.83
C LEU A 129 3.46 25.18 6.65
N VAL A 130 4.08 26.27 6.18
CA VAL A 130 3.61 27.00 5.00
C VAL A 130 3.67 26.12 3.74
N ARG A 131 4.78 25.38 3.54
CA ARG A 131 4.94 24.46 2.41
C ARG A 131 3.89 23.35 2.43
N TRP A 132 3.61 22.75 3.59
CA TRP A 132 2.55 21.74 3.72
C TRP A 132 1.14 22.31 3.48
N LYS A 133 0.86 23.54 3.92
CA LYS A 133 -0.41 24.23 3.63
C LYS A 133 -0.57 24.48 2.12
N GLN A 134 0.48 24.94 1.44
CA GLN A 134 0.49 25.10 -0.02
C GLN A 134 0.28 23.76 -0.73
N TYR A 135 0.97 22.72 -0.29
CA TYR A 135 0.81 21.35 -0.80
C TYR A 135 -0.64 20.87 -0.73
N ARG A 136 -1.32 21.05 0.42
CA ARG A 136 -2.75 20.70 0.56
C ARG A 136 -3.66 21.46 -0.39
N VAL A 137 -3.42 22.75 -0.57
CA VAL A 137 -4.20 23.59 -1.50
C VAL A 137 -4.00 23.10 -2.94
N THR A 138 -2.76 22.80 -3.32
CA THR A 138 -2.44 22.27 -4.66
C THR A 138 -3.07 20.89 -4.87
N LEU A 139 -2.99 20.00 -3.88
CA LEU A 139 -3.67 18.70 -3.91
C LEU A 139 -5.19 18.82 -4.09
N GLY A 140 -5.82 19.77 -3.40
CA GLY A 140 -7.26 20.02 -3.54
C GLY A 140 -7.66 20.48 -4.95
N ARG A 141 -6.72 21.06 -5.71
CA ARG A 141 -6.94 21.55 -7.08
C ARG A 141 -6.62 20.50 -8.16
N VAL A 142 -6.17 19.30 -7.78
CA VAL A 142 -5.78 18.25 -8.72
C VAL A 142 -6.94 17.79 -9.62
N THR A 143 -8.19 17.84 -9.12
CA THR A 143 -9.38 17.51 -9.92
C THR A 143 -9.74 18.57 -10.97
N ALA A 144 -9.17 19.77 -10.86
CA ALA A 144 -9.39 20.88 -11.80
C ALA A 144 -8.28 20.99 -12.86
N GLN A 145 -7.37 20.01 -12.94
CA GLN A 145 -6.29 20.00 -13.93
C GLN A 145 -6.79 19.63 -15.33
N ASP A 146 -6.19 20.24 -16.34
CA ASP A 146 -6.38 19.85 -17.73
C ASP A 146 -5.90 18.41 -17.93
N GLY A 147 -6.80 17.55 -18.43
CA GLY A 147 -6.53 16.13 -18.63
C GLY A 147 -7.02 15.22 -17.51
N TYR A 148 -7.55 15.74 -16.40
CA TYR A 148 -8.24 14.92 -15.40
C TYR A 148 -9.45 14.19 -16.04
N PRO A 149 -9.70 12.92 -15.69
CA PRO A 149 -8.94 12.05 -14.78
C PRO A 149 -7.83 11.22 -15.45
N LYS A 150 -7.62 11.39 -16.76
CA LYS A 150 -6.69 10.59 -17.57
C LYS A 150 -5.23 10.92 -17.32
N THR A 151 -4.93 12.19 -17.03
CA THR A 151 -3.58 12.69 -16.78
C THR A 151 -3.64 13.61 -15.59
N VAL A 152 -2.92 13.23 -14.53
CA VAL A 152 -2.96 13.91 -13.24
C VAL A 152 -1.54 14.19 -12.78
N VAL A 153 -1.19 15.47 -12.65
CA VAL A 153 0.10 15.93 -12.14
C VAL A 153 0.00 16.07 -10.62
N TRP A 154 0.73 15.22 -9.90
CA TRP A 154 0.75 15.26 -8.44
C TRP A 154 1.82 16.24 -7.95
N PRO A 155 1.51 17.13 -6.98
CA PRO A 155 2.53 17.95 -6.37
C PRO A 155 3.53 17.09 -5.58
N ASP A 156 4.78 17.56 -5.48
CA ASP A 156 5.79 16.95 -4.63
C ASP A 156 5.54 17.28 -3.16
N ALA A 157 5.65 16.27 -2.29
CA ALA A 157 5.54 16.47 -0.86
C ALA A 157 6.74 17.29 -0.36
N PRO A 158 6.54 18.26 0.55
CA PRO A 158 7.66 19.02 1.08
C PRO A 158 8.47 18.16 2.05
N ASP A 159 9.77 18.02 1.78
CA ASP A 159 10.68 17.25 2.63
C ASP A 159 10.86 17.89 4.01
N PRO A 160 10.92 17.09 5.07
CA PRO A 160 11.16 17.58 6.44
C PRO A 160 12.61 18.00 6.71
N VAL A 161 13.53 17.86 5.75
CA VAL A 161 14.96 18.14 5.94
C VAL A 161 15.41 19.36 5.13
N PRO A 162 16.19 20.30 5.71
CA PRO A 162 17.11 21.07 4.90
C PRO A 162 18.09 20.06 4.30
N THR A 163 18.28 20.10 2.98
CA THR A 163 19.35 19.38 2.31
C THR A 163 20.69 19.89 2.86
N VAL A 164 21.15 19.33 3.98
CA VAL A 164 22.57 19.25 4.26
C VAL A 164 23.11 18.30 3.21
N GLU A 165 23.58 18.93 2.13
CA GLU A 165 24.80 18.59 1.43
C GLU A 165 25.15 17.11 1.45
N SER A 166 25.01 16.47 0.29
CA SER A 166 25.67 15.23 -0.07
C SER A 166 27.10 15.21 0.49
N ALA A 167 27.29 14.63 1.67
CA ALA A 167 28.60 14.45 2.24
C ALA A 167 29.36 13.45 1.35
N PRO A 168 30.57 13.79 0.91
CA PRO A 168 31.32 12.97 -0.02
C PRO A 168 31.65 11.62 0.62
N THR A 169 31.48 10.56 -0.17
CA THR A 169 32.04 9.23 0.06
C THR A 169 33.42 9.33 0.70
N ALA A 170 33.51 9.09 2.00
CA ALA A 170 34.78 8.87 2.66
C ALA A 170 35.34 7.52 2.16
N PRO A 171 36.61 7.47 1.74
CA PRO A 171 37.24 6.24 1.27
C PRO A 171 37.35 5.25 2.44
N GLN A 172 37.08 3.97 2.16
CA GLN A 172 37.23 2.89 3.14
C GLN A 172 38.67 2.85 3.64
N SER A 173 38.87 3.25 4.90
CA SER A 173 40.11 3.05 5.64
C SER A 173 40.11 1.61 6.17
N SER A 174 40.77 0.73 5.42
CA SER A 174 41.24 -0.56 5.92
C SER A 174 42.40 -0.31 6.88
N ALA A 175 42.10 -0.11 8.16
CA ALA A 175 43.06 -0.26 9.26
C ALA A 175 43.02 -1.73 9.69
N ALA A 176 44.05 -2.53 9.34
CA ALA A 176 45.27 -2.70 10.14
C ALA A 176 44.98 -3.49 11.42
N ASP A 177 45.14 -4.80 11.29
CA ASP A 177 45.19 -5.81 12.35
C ASP A 177 46.32 -5.48 13.35
N GLU A 178 46.07 -5.80 14.61
CA GLU A 178 46.73 -5.34 15.83
C GLU A 178 48.24 -5.70 15.99
N PRO A 179 48.93 -5.04 16.94
CA PRO A 179 50.37 -5.19 17.18
C PRO A 179 50.68 -6.39 18.10
N THR A 180 51.59 -7.27 17.68
CA THR A 180 52.24 -8.22 18.59
C THR A 180 53.68 -7.78 18.83
N GLY A 181 53.91 -7.11 19.97
CA GLY A 181 55.24 -6.87 20.52
C GLY A 181 55.29 -7.37 21.96
N ALA A 182 56.04 -8.45 22.20
CA ALA A 182 56.75 -8.78 23.45
C ALA A 182 57.60 -10.05 23.17
N THR A 183 58.92 -9.94 23.12
CA THR A 183 59.83 -10.28 24.23
C THR A 183 60.02 -11.79 24.40
N GLU A 184 61.07 -12.35 23.77
CA GLU A 184 62.26 -12.93 24.43
C GLU A 184 63.34 -13.26 23.38
#